data_AF-A0A2J8B8M8-F1
#
_entry.id   AF-A0A2J8B8M8-F1
#
_cell.length_a   1.000
_cell.length_b   1.000
_cell.length_c   1.000
_cell.angle_alpha   90.00
_cell.angle_beta   90.00
_cell.angle_gamma   90.00
#
_symmetry.space_group_name_H-M   'P 1'
#
loop_
_entity.id
_entity.type
_entity.pdbx_description
1 polymer ?
#
loop_
_entity_poly.entity_id
_entity_poly.type
_entity_poly.pdbx_seq_one_letter_code
_entity_poly.pdbx_strand_id
1 'polypeptide(L)'
;MEKKQNELKPIGDLLPKLLKEYKLDIPLKIMKLKTEWPQVVGEKIASFSYVQHYNQSILYIGVLNSVWMQHLFIQKKSLILKINDFLGGTFVYDLCFKRSGIKKNISSSTIQPVEEDKKMEYDSSIKDYVLSSQTIAKIKKDTETIISPLRKQWRNILVLQEKKKQVLLQEGKKTCPICGNWLENKEKICLLCQLKKRSEYKSAIRQCLQLMPWLSLDEFVEQGHIPKGCENYIELYREVRRDCIYHYMEKIYLNVDTLEDNMMLALFITQSKPYEITDEFIERLTKKYHMRNNKNKNKKKR
;
A
#
# COMPACT_ATOMS: atom_id res chain seq x y z
N MET A 1 30.25 26.38 2.50
CA MET A 1 31.27 25.96 1.52
C MET A 1 30.77 24.71 0.83
N GLU A 2 30.07 24.90 -0.29
CA GLU A 2 29.51 23.83 -1.11
C GLU A 2 30.62 23.20 -1.96
N LYS A 3 30.98 21.94 -1.70
CA LYS A 3 31.86 21.19 -2.61
C LYS A 3 31.02 20.59 -3.73
N LYS A 4 31.02 21.27 -4.87
CA LYS A 4 30.66 20.68 -6.17
C LYS A 4 31.56 19.46 -6.43
N GLN A 5 30.99 18.27 -6.45
CA GLN A 5 31.60 17.06 -7.02
C GLN A 5 30.72 16.54 -8.15
N ASN A 6 30.73 17.23 -9.29
CA ASN A 6 30.21 16.69 -10.54
C ASN A 6 31.29 15.84 -11.22
N GLU A 7 31.63 14.70 -10.62
CA GLU A 7 32.24 13.59 -11.34
C GLU A 7 31.18 12.50 -11.51
N LEU A 8 30.74 12.29 -12.74
CA LEU A 8 29.80 11.21 -13.08
C LEU A 8 30.54 9.87 -12.95
N LYS A 9 30.51 9.30 -11.73
CA LYS A 9 31.02 7.95 -11.47
C LYS A 9 29.98 6.93 -11.89
N PRO A 10 30.40 5.75 -12.41
CA PRO A 10 29.47 4.69 -12.78
C PRO A 10 28.59 4.35 -11.57
N ILE A 11 27.29 4.20 -11.83
CA ILE A 11 26.27 3.97 -10.78
C ILE A 11 26.63 2.78 -9.88
N GLY A 12 27.36 1.79 -10.41
CA GLY A 12 27.85 0.62 -9.68
C GLY A 12 28.72 0.94 -8.46
N ASP A 13 29.50 2.03 -8.48
CA ASP A 13 30.38 2.39 -7.36
C ASP A 13 29.68 3.27 -6.30
N LEU A 14 28.63 3.96 -6.70
CA LEU A 14 27.78 4.80 -5.83
C LEU A 14 26.68 3.99 -5.16
N LEU A 15 26.20 2.91 -5.79
CA LEU A 15 25.11 2.09 -5.31
C LEU A 15 25.37 1.50 -3.91
N PRO A 16 26.55 0.93 -3.58
CA PRO A 16 26.81 0.40 -2.25
C PRO A 16 26.83 1.48 -1.16
N LYS A 17 27.28 2.69 -1.51
CA LYS A 17 27.35 3.84 -0.59
C LYS A 17 25.95 4.37 -0.29
N LEU A 18 25.14 4.58 -1.33
CA LEU A 18 23.74 5.01 -1.20
C LEU A 18 22.88 3.97 -0.46
N LEU A 19 23.07 2.67 -0.73
CA LEU A 19 22.33 1.62 -0.03
C LEU A 19 22.63 1.57 1.47
N LYS A 20 23.88 1.85 1.87
CA LYS A 20 24.24 2.00 3.30
C LYS A 20 23.65 3.26 3.91
N GLU A 21 23.70 4.39 3.19
CA GLU A 21 23.16 5.67 3.65
C GLU A 21 21.65 5.61 3.92
N TYR A 22 20.89 4.93 3.04
CA TYR A 22 19.45 4.74 3.19
C TYR A 22 19.05 3.48 3.99
N LYS A 23 20.00 2.73 4.58
CA LYS A 23 19.75 1.47 5.32
C LYS A 23 18.97 0.42 4.50
N LEU A 24 19.17 0.42 3.18
CA LEU A 24 18.52 -0.48 2.22
C LEU A 24 19.33 -1.76 1.94
N ASP A 25 20.57 -1.80 2.43
CA ASP A 25 21.46 -2.96 2.37
C ASP A 25 20.85 -4.21 3.01
N ILE A 26 20.24 -4.07 4.19
CA ILE A 26 19.61 -5.18 4.92
C ILE A 26 18.33 -5.67 4.20
N PRO A 27 17.35 -4.81 3.86
CA PRO A 27 16.17 -5.21 3.08
C PRO A 27 16.51 -5.97 1.80
N LEU A 28 17.51 -5.52 1.04
CA LEU A 28 17.91 -6.17 -0.21
C LEU A 28 18.50 -7.55 0.01
N LYS A 29 19.35 -7.71 1.03
CA LYS A 29 19.89 -9.02 1.40
C LYS A 29 18.80 -10.00 1.85
N ILE A 30 17.78 -9.51 2.57
CA ILE A 30 16.62 -10.34 2.97
C ILE A 30 15.77 -10.73 1.76
N MET A 31 15.63 -9.84 0.76
CA MET A 31 14.95 -10.18 -0.48
C MET A 31 15.70 -11.27 -1.24
N LYS A 32 17.04 -11.19 -1.32
CA LYS A 32 17.86 -12.29 -1.88
C LYS A 32 17.68 -13.59 -1.10
N LEU A 33 17.70 -13.53 0.24
CA LEU A 33 17.44 -14.69 1.10
C LEU A 33 16.06 -15.31 0.86
N LYS A 34 15.03 -14.51 0.56
CA LYS A 34 13.70 -15.02 0.21
C LYS A 34 13.71 -15.80 -1.10
N THR A 35 14.42 -15.30 -2.11
CA THR A 35 14.51 -15.94 -3.44
C THR A 35 15.37 -17.20 -3.39
N GLU A 36 16.50 -17.16 -2.66
CA GLU A 36 17.48 -18.26 -2.58
C GLU A 36 17.30 -19.15 -1.34
N TRP A 37 16.16 -19.01 -0.64
CA TRP A 37 15.84 -19.81 0.56
C TRP A 37 16.07 -21.33 0.39
N PRO A 38 15.65 -21.98 -0.73
CA PRO A 38 15.90 -23.40 -0.95
C PRO A 38 17.38 -23.80 -0.95
N GLN A 39 18.27 -22.91 -1.40
CA GLN A 39 19.71 -23.16 -1.45
C GLN A 39 20.35 -23.05 -0.06
N VAL A 40 19.84 -22.14 0.79
CA VAL A 40 20.39 -21.89 2.13
C VAL A 40 20.01 -22.97 3.15
N VAL A 41 18.72 -23.37 3.16
CA VAL A 41 18.22 -24.33 4.16
C VAL A 41 18.02 -25.75 3.62
N GLY A 42 18.13 -25.94 2.30
CA GLY A 42 17.89 -27.19 1.61
C GLY A 42 16.41 -27.41 1.24
N GLU A 43 16.19 -28.19 0.18
CA GLU A 43 14.87 -28.39 -0.46
C GLU A 43 13.79 -28.92 0.49
N LYS A 44 14.17 -29.83 1.40
CA LYS A 44 13.24 -30.41 2.39
C LYS A 44 12.71 -29.36 3.35
N ILE A 45 13.57 -28.47 3.86
CA ILE A 45 13.16 -27.41 4.80
C ILE A 45 12.42 -26.29 4.06
N ALA A 46 12.84 -25.92 2.86
CA ALA A 46 12.20 -24.87 2.06
C ALA A 46 10.82 -25.25 1.49
N SER A 47 10.53 -26.55 1.39
CA SER A 47 9.19 -27.04 1.06
C SER A 47 8.17 -26.72 2.16
N PHE A 48 8.59 -26.79 3.42
CA PHE A 48 7.69 -26.61 4.59
C PHE A 48 7.88 -25.30 5.34
N SER A 49 8.85 -24.47 4.95
CA SER A 49 9.15 -23.20 5.59
C SER A 49 9.46 -22.10 4.58
N TYR A 50 9.13 -20.86 4.93
CA TYR A 50 9.45 -19.69 4.12
C TYR A 50 9.70 -18.46 4.99
N VAL A 51 10.51 -17.53 4.49
CA VAL A 51 10.82 -16.28 5.19
C VAL A 51 9.66 -15.30 5.04
N GLN A 52 9.03 -14.90 6.15
CA GLN A 52 7.94 -13.92 6.13
C GLN A 52 8.49 -12.50 6.10
N HIS A 53 9.15 -12.10 7.17
CA HIS A 53 9.68 -10.75 7.36
C HIS A 53 10.83 -10.78 8.36
N TYR A 54 11.57 -9.68 8.37
CA TYR A 54 12.68 -9.46 9.29
C TYR A 54 12.38 -8.16 10.05
N ASN A 55 12.55 -8.20 11.37
CA ASN A 55 12.37 -7.02 12.22
C ASN A 55 13.44 -7.01 13.29
N GLN A 56 14.16 -5.89 13.44
CA GLN A 56 15.11 -5.65 14.54
C GLN A 56 15.99 -6.87 14.88
N SER A 57 16.67 -7.45 13.87
CA SER A 57 17.60 -8.58 14.04
C SER A 57 16.96 -9.96 14.30
N ILE A 58 15.63 -10.06 14.24
CA ILE A 58 14.87 -11.31 14.35
C ILE A 58 14.25 -11.64 12.98
N LEU A 59 14.50 -12.85 12.50
CA LEU A 59 13.89 -13.35 11.27
C LEU A 59 12.65 -14.20 11.58
N TYR A 60 11.51 -13.82 11.00
CA TYR A 60 10.27 -14.57 11.13
C TYR A 60 10.11 -15.56 9.98
N ILE A 61 9.97 -16.84 10.34
CA ILE A 61 9.81 -17.94 9.42
C ILE A 61 8.40 -18.51 9.57
N GLY A 62 7.66 -18.53 8.46
CA GLY A 62 6.37 -19.20 8.37
C GLY A 62 6.58 -20.70 8.14
N VAL A 63 5.97 -21.55 8.96
CA VAL A 63 6.05 -23.02 8.85
C VAL A 63 4.66 -23.60 8.64
N LEU A 64 4.53 -24.52 7.69
CA LEU A 64 3.23 -25.10 7.28
C LEU A 64 2.67 -26.09 8.33
N ASN A 65 3.52 -26.93 8.92
CA ASN A 65 3.12 -28.00 9.84
C ASN A 65 3.82 -27.86 11.22
N SER A 66 3.12 -28.23 12.31
CA SER A 66 3.64 -28.22 13.67
C SER A 66 4.84 -29.16 13.87
N VAL A 67 4.88 -30.29 13.16
CA VAL A 67 5.99 -31.25 13.22
C VAL A 67 7.30 -30.61 12.74
N TRP A 68 7.24 -29.88 11.61
CA TRP A 68 8.40 -29.16 11.08
C TRP A 68 8.79 -27.96 11.94
N MET A 69 7.83 -27.33 12.62
CA MET A 69 8.14 -26.24 13.55
C MET A 69 9.01 -26.72 14.70
N GLN A 70 8.69 -27.88 15.29
CA GLN A 70 9.48 -28.47 16.36
C GLN A 70 10.89 -28.87 15.87
N HIS A 71 10.97 -29.50 14.69
CA HIS A 71 12.24 -29.86 14.09
C HIS A 71 13.14 -28.64 13.80
N LEU A 72 12.58 -27.56 13.26
CA LEU A 72 13.31 -26.32 13.00
C LEU A 72 13.68 -25.57 14.29
N PHE A 73 12.88 -25.68 15.34
CA PHE A 73 13.20 -25.13 16.65
C PHE A 73 14.43 -25.82 17.25
N ILE A 74 14.54 -27.15 17.12
CA ILE A 74 15.73 -27.91 17.54
C ILE A 74 16.96 -27.49 16.72
N GLN A 75 16.80 -27.29 15.41
CA GLN A 75 17.89 -26.90 14.49
C GLN A 75 18.16 -25.38 14.43
N LYS A 76 17.49 -24.59 15.27
CA LYS A 76 17.51 -23.12 15.21
C LYS A 76 18.92 -22.53 15.22
N LYS A 77 19.80 -23.02 16.09
CA LYS A 77 21.20 -22.54 16.18
C LYS A 77 21.98 -22.81 14.89
N SER A 78 21.82 -23.98 14.29
CA SER A 78 22.47 -24.34 13.02
C SER A 78 21.94 -23.49 11.87
N LEU A 79 20.63 -23.23 11.83
CA LEU A 79 20.00 -22.40 10.81
C LEU A 79 20.48 -20.94 10.88
N ILE A 80 20.62 -20.37 12.07
CA ILE A 80 21.14 -19.00 12.24
C ILE A 80 22.55 -18.89 11.64
N LEU A 81 23.41 -19.88 11.89
CA LEU A 81 24.77 -19.91 11.32
C LEU A 81 24.74 -19.94 9.79
N LYS A 82 23.97 -20.86 9.20
CA LYS A 82 23.84 -20.97 7.72
C LYS A 82 23.30 -19.69 7.08
N ILE A 83 22.32 -19.06 7.72
CA ILE A 83 21.71 -17.82 7.22
C ILE A 83 22.69 -16.66 7.30
N ASN A 84 23.42 -16.51 8.41
CA ASN A 84 24.42 -15.44 8.56
C ASN A 84 25.63 -15.64 7.64
N ASP A 85 26.04 -16.89 7.40
CA ASP A 85 27.09 -17.24 6.45
C ASP A 85 26.69 -16.81 5.03
N PHE A 86 25.47 -17.13 4.61
CA PHE A 86 24.93 -16.70 3.32
C PHE A 86 24.79 -15.17 3.19
N LEU A 87 24.42 -14.47 4.27
CA LEU A 87 24.27 -13.01 4.27
C LEU A 87 25.61 -12.24 4.34
N GLY A 88 26.72 -12.96 4.57
CA GLY A 88 28.06 -12.41 4.71
C GLY A 88 28.23 -11.51 5.93
N GLY A 89 27.60 -11.86 7.06
CA GLY A 89 27.71 -11.13 8.33
C GLY A 89 26.66 -11.53 9.38
N THR A 90 26.84 -11.08 10.63
CA THR A 90 25.93 -11.36 11.75
C THR A 90 24.72 -10.41 11.75
N PHE A 91 23.75 -10.69 10.88
CA PHE A 91 22.52 -9.88 10.75
C PHE A 91 21.34 -10.50 11.49
N VAL A 92 21.29 -11.83 11.60
CA VAL A 92 20.20 -12.55 12.25
C VAL A 92 20.70 -13.09 13.59
N TYR A 93 20.12 -12.59 14.69
CA TYR A 93 20.44 -13.04 16.05
C TYR A 93 19.44 -14.06 16.56
N ASP A 94 18.20 -14.00 16.07
CA ASP A 94 17.16 -14.93 16.48
C ASP A 94 16.19 -15.31 15.34
N LEU A 95 15.61 -16.52 15.45
CA LEU A 95 14.57 -17.03 14.54
C LEU A 95 13.26 -17.22 15.31
N CYS A 96 12.18 -16.65 14.79
CA CYS A 96 10.83 -16.87 15.30
C CYS A 96 10.02 -17.69 14.28
N PHE A 97 9.59 -18.89 14.68
CA PHE A 97 8.76 -19.75 13.86
C PHE A 97 7.29 -19.49 14.15
N LYS A 98 6.51 -19.18 13.11
CA LYS A 98 5.05 -18.98 13.21
C LYS A 98 4.33 -20.00 12.35
N ARG A 99 3.26 -20.60 12.87
CA ARG A 99 2.40 -21.51 12.09
C ARG A 99 1.70 -20.65 11.04
N SER A 100 1.88 -21.00 9.78
CA SER A 100 1.25 -20.29 8.67
C SER A 100 0.79 -21.31 7.65
N GLY A 101 -0.53 -21.45 7.50
CA GLY A 101 -1.12 -22.43 6.58
C GLY A 101 -0.96 -22.10 5.11
N ILE A 102 -0.39 -20.95 4.77
CA ILE A 102 -0.29 -20.46 3.38
C ILE A 102 1.14 -19.98 3.14
N LYS A 103 1.83 -20.61 2.20
CA LYS A 103 3.09 -20.10 1.63
C LYS A 103 2.71 -18.86 0.82
N LYS A 104 2.95 -17.65 1.36
CA LYS A 104 2.89 -16.45 0.52
C LYS A 104 4.07 -16.56 -0.45
N ASN A 105 3.80 -17.02 -1.66
CA ASN A 105 4.77 -16.98 -2.76
C ASN A 105 5.13 -15.52 -2.99
N ILE A 106 6.24 -15.10 -2.37
CA ILE A 106 6.98 -13.92 -2.82
C ILE A 106 7.98 -14.47 -3.84
N SER A 107 7.46 -15.08 -4.90
CA SER A 107 8.24 -15.28 -6.11
C SER A 107 8.35 -13.91 -6.76
N SER A 108 9.58 -13.41 -6.83
CA SER A 108 9.98 -12.40 -7.80
C SER A 108 9.35 -12.74 -9.15
N SER A 109 8.35 -11.95 -9.55
CA SER A 109 7.85 -11.78 -10.92
C SER A 109 8.04 -12.99 -11.83
N THR A 110 7.37 -14.09 -11.52
CA THR A 110 6.80 -14.97 -12.55
C THR A 110 5.32 -14.96 -12.25
N ILE A 111 4.55 -14.29 -13.10
CA ILE A 111 3.09 -14.35 -13.11
C ILE A 111 2.77 -15.81 -13.45
N GLN A 112 2.73 -16.68 -12.43
CA GLN A 112 1.98 -17.91 -12.53
C GLN A 112 0.51 -17.53 -12.38
N PRO A 113 -0.39 -18.00 -13.26
CA PRO A 113 -1.81 -17.72 -13.14
C PRO A 113 -2.27 -18.27 -11.79
N VAL A 114 -2.89 -17.41 -10.99
CA VAL A 114 -3.63 -17.85 -9.80
C VAL A 114 -4.88 -18.55 -10.33
N GLU A 115 -4.81 -19.87 -10.43
CA GLU A 115 -6.00 -20.72 -10.53
C GLU A 115 -6.54 -20.89 -9.12
N GLU A 116 -7.48 -20.03 -8.73
CA GLU A 116 -8.68 -20.39 -7.98
C GLU A 116 -9.59 -19.16 -7.77
N ASP A 117 -10.77 -19.27 -8.37
CA ASP A 117 -12.06 -18.79 -7.90
C ASP A 117 -12.34 -17.28 -7.92
N LYS A 118 -12.44 -16.77 -9.15
CA LYS A 118 -13.75 -16.58 -9.81
C LYS A 118 -13.53 -16.81 -11.31
N LYS A 119 -14.13 -17.86 -11.88
CA LYS A 119 -14.43 -17.87 -13.31
C LYS A 119 -15.34 -16.67 -13.56
N MET A 120 -14.73 -15.53 -13.88
CA MET A 120 -15.40 -14.42 -14.55
C MET A 120 -16.05 -15.08 -15.77
N GLU A 121 -17.38 -15.20 -15.78
CA GLU A 121 -18.11 -15.83 -16.88
C GLU A 121 -17.58 -15.26 -18.18
N TYR A 122 -16.85 -16.10 -18.91
CA TYR A 122 -16.24 -15.71 -20.16
C TYR A 122 -17.38 -15.71 -21.15
N ASP A 123 -17.95 -14.54 -21.41
CA ASP A 123 -19.03 -14.37 -22.37
C ASP A 123 -18.62 -15.06 -23.68
N SER A 124 -19.40 -16.06 -24.08
CA SER A 124 -19.20 -16.84 -25.31
C SER A 124 -19.04 -15.94 -26.53
N SER A 125 -19.60 -14.73 -26.48
CA SER A 125 -19.53 -13.69 -27.51
C SER A 125 -18.10 -13.22 -27.85
N ILE A 126 -17.12 -13.34 -26.94
CA ILE A 126 -15.72 -12.90 -27.20
C ILE A 126 -14.98 -13.87 -28.13
N LYS A 127 -15.33 -15.16 -28.10
CA LYS A 127 -14.67 -16.17 -28.95
C LYS A 127 -15.09 -16.03 -30.41
N ASP A 128 -16.35 -15.70 -30.64
CA ASP A 128 -16.97 -15.70 -31.97
C ASP A 128 -16.74 -14.40 -32.75
N TYR A 129 -16.26 -13.33 -32.09
CA TYR A 129 -15.97 -12.07 -32.77
C TYR A 129 -14.66 -12.14 -33.58
N VAL A 130 -14.77 -11.96 -34.90
CA VAL A 130 -13.65 -11.86 -35.84
C VAL A 130 -13.30 -10.40 -36.06
N LEU A 131 -12.09 -10.00 -35.62
CA LEU A 131 -11.54 -8.67 -35.89
C LEU A 131 -11.26 -8.48 -37.38
N SER A 132 -11.50 -7.27 -37.90
CA SER A 132 -11.15 -6.92 -39.28
C SER A 132 -9.64 -7.04 -39.51
N SER A 133 -9.27 -7.49 -40.71
CA SER A 133 -7.88 -7.71 -41.14
C SER A 133 -7.00 -6.46 -41.00
N GLN A 134 -7.60 -5.26 -41.17
CA GLN A 134 -6.93 -3.97 -41.03
C GLN A 134 -6.52 -3.65 -39.59
N THR A 135 -7.33 -4.01 -38.60
CA THR A 135 -7.04 -3.77 -37.18
C THR A 135 -5.92 -4.68 -36.69
N ILE A 136 -5.91 -5.95 -37.15
CA ILE A 136 -4.83 -6.90 -36.88
C ILE A 136 -3.51 -6.40 -37.51
N ALA A 137 -3.56 -5.82 -38.71
CA ALA A 137 -2.38 -5.27 -39.38
C ALA A 137 -1.78 -4.06 -38.61
N LYS A 138 -2.61 -3.19 -38.04
CA LYS A 138 -2.16 -2.08 -37.17
C LYS A 138 -1.49 -2.60 -35.89
N ILE A 139 -2.13 -3.56 -35.20
CA ILE A 139 -1.56 -4.19 -33.99
C ILE A 139 -0.23 -4.89 -34.30
N LYS A 140 -0.08 -5.51 -35.48
CA LYS A 140 1.19 -6.11 -35.92
C LYS A 140 2.31 -5.07 -36.07
N LYS A 141 2.00 -3.93 -36.70
CA LYS A 141 2.93 -2.80 -36.89
C LYS A 141 3.36 -2.18 -35.55
N ASP A 142 2.40 -1.98 -34.63
CA ASP A 142 2.68 -1.37 -33.31
C ASP A 142 3.47 -2.29 -32.36
N THR A 143 3.45 -3.60 -32.59
CA THR A 143 4.20 -4.58 -31.78
C THR A 143 5.58 -4.93 -32.35
N GLU A 144 5.97 -4.42 -33.51
CA GLU A 144 7.27 -4.71 -34.13
C GLU A 144 8.45 -4.09 -33.37
N THR A 145 8.22 -2.98 -32.66
CA THR A 145 9.20 -2.29 -31.81
C THR A 145 9.45 -3.00 -30.47
N ILE A 146 8.66 -4.01 -30.12
CA ILE A 146 8.76 -4.73 -28.84
C ILE A 146 9.74 -5.92 -28.96
N ILE A 147 10.52 -6.14 -27.90
CA ILE A 147 11.50 -7.21 -27.73
C ILE A 147 10.87 -8.58 -28.08
N SER A 148 11.61 -9.40 -28.82
CA SER A 148 11.09 -10.60 -29.50
C SER A 148 10.33 -11.64 -28.65
N PRO A 149 10.70 -11.97 -27.38
CA PRO A 149 9.97 -12.99 -26.62
C PRO A 149 8.59 -12.50 -26.17
N LEU A 150 8.46 -11.21 -25.86
CA LEU A 150 7.22 -10.61 -25.37
C LEU A 150 6.24 -10.28 -26.50
N ARG A 151 6.75 -10.10 -27.72
CA ARG A 151 5.97 -9.66 -28.88
C ARG A 151 4.73 -10.51 -29.14
N LYS A 152 4.85 -11.84 -29.04
CA LYS A 152 3.71 -12.76 -29.25
C LYS A 152 2.66 -12.63 -28.15
N GLN A 153 3.09 -12.53 -26.89
CA GLN A 153 2.18 -12.40 -25.75
C GLN A 153 1.45 -11.06 -25.77
N TRP A 154 2.17 -9.97 -26.05
CA TRP A 154 1.58 -8.63 -26.19
C TRP A 154 0.57 -8.56 -27.32
N ARG A 155 0.85 -9.16 -28.48
CA ARG A 155 -0.11 -9.26 -29.59
C ARG A 155 -1.40 -9.97 -29.15
N ASN A 156 -1.28 -11.09 -28.45
CA ASN A 156 -2.46 -11.83 -27.98
C ASN A 156 -3.29 -10.99 -26.99
N ILE A 157 -2.65 -10.27 -26.06
CA ILE A 157 -3.33 -9.39 -25.12
C ILE A 157 -4.05 -8.26 -25.86
N LEU A 158 -3.40 -7.58 -26.80
CA LEU A 158 -3.99 -6.48 -27.57
C LEU A 158 -5.17 -6.96 -28.43
N VAL A 159 -5.04 -8.12 -29.06
CA VAL A 159 -6.13 -8.74 -29.83
C VAL A 159 -7.33 -9.06 -28.91
N LEU A 160 -7.10 -9.65 -27.74
CA LEU A 160 -8.16 -9.95 -26.78
C LEU A 160 -8.84 -8.68 -26.23
N GLN A 161 -8.06 -7.63 -25.95
CA GLN A 161 -8.59 -6.33 -25.51
C GLN A 161 -9.48 -5.71 -26.58
N GLU A 162 -9.05 -5.72 -27.85
CA GLU A 162 -9.83 -5.13 -28.93
C GLU A 162 -11.09 -5.96 -29.23
N LYS A 163 -11.01 -7.31 -29.23
CA LYS A 163 -12.22 -8.16 -29.32
C LYS A 163 -13.23 -7.81 -28.24
N LYS A 164 -12.76 -7.73 -26.99
CA LYS A 164 -13.62 -7.40 -25.84
C LYS A 164 -14.26 -6.03 -26.01
N LYS A 165 -13.50 -5.03 -26.45
CA LYS A 165 -14.03 -3.69 -26.74
C LYS A 165 -15.11 -3.70 -27.81
N GLN A 166 -14.91 -4.44 -28.90
CA GLN A 166 -15.90 -4.51 -29.98
C GLN A 166 -17.18 -5.23 -29.55
N VAL A 167 -17.08 -6.31 -28.78
CA VAL A 167 -18.25 -7.02 -28.21
C VAL A 167 -19.03 -6.08 -27.27
N LEU A 168 -18.35 -5.36 -26.39
CA LEU A 168 -18.99 -4.40 -25.47
C LEU A 168 -19.66 -3.22 -26.21
N LEU A 169 -19.11 -2.80 -27.36
CA LEU A 169 -19.73 -1.81 -28.24
C LEU A 169 -20.99 -2.35 -28.93
N GLN A 170 -20.97 -3.60 -29.39
CA GLN A 170 -22.13 -4.27 -30.00
C GLN A 170 -23.26 -4.48 -29.00
N GLU A 171 -22.93 -4.76 -27.74
CA GLU A 171 -23.88 -4.81 -26.62
C GLU A 171 -24.42 -3.43 -26.21
N GLY A 172 -23.93 -2.34 -26.81
CA GLY A 172 -24.40 -0.98 -26.54
C GLY A 172 -24.01 -0.45 -25.15
N LYS A 173 -23.01 -1.05 -24.49
CA LYS A 173 -22.55 -0.61 -23.17
C LYS A 173 -21.83 0.74 -23.27
N LYS A 174 -22.15 1.65 -22.33
CA LYS A 174 -21.56 2.98 -22.29
C LYS A 174 -20.20 2.96 -21.59
N THR A 175 -19.28 3.78 -22.06
CA THR A 175 -18.01 4.06 -21.38
C THR A 175 -18.15 5.25 -20.46
N CYS A 176 -17.41 5.25 -19.35
CA CYS A 176 -17.31 6.40 -18.47
C CYS A 176 -16.65 7.58 -19.20
N PRO A 177 -17.23 8.79 -19.17
CA PRO A 177 -16.68 9.95 -19.88
C PRO A 177 -15.36 10.49 -19.31
N ILE A 178 -14.95 10.05 -18.11
CA ILE A 178 -13.74 10.57 -17.43
C ILE A 178 -12.54 9.65 -17.65
N CYS A 179 -12.72 8.34 -17.53
CA CYS A 179 -11.61 7.37 -17.58
C CYS A 179 -11.73 6.35 -18.72
N GLY A 180 -12.85 6.31 -19.44
CA GLY A 180 -13.09 5.32 -20.49
C GLY A 180 -13.42 3.92 -19.99
N ASN A 181 -13.59 3.70 -18.68
CA ASN A 181 -13.96 2.39 -18.15
C ASN A 181 -15.41 2.02 -18.53
N TRP A 182 -15.67 0.75 -18.81
CA TRP A 182 -17.01 0.27 -19.17
C TRP A 182 -17.95 0.34 -17.97
N LEU A 183 -19.19 0.78 -18.22
CA LEU A 183 -20.25 0.85 -17.23
C LEU A 183 -21.16 -0.37 -17.41
N GLU A 184 -21.36 -1.13 -16.33
CA GLU A 184 -22.24 -2.31 -16.32
C GLU A 184 -23.71 -1.90 -16.14
N ASN A 185 -23.96 -0.84 -15.38
CA ASN A 185 -25.29 -0.33 -15.04
C ASN A 185 -25.56 1.04 -15.69
N LYS A 186 -26.81 1.52 -15.64
CA LYS A 186 -27.25 2.87 -16.09
C LYS A 186 -26.64 4.04 -15.28
N GLU A 187 -25.42 3.87 -14.79
CA GLU A 187 -24.65 4.87 -14.07
C GLU A 187 -24.15 5.97 -15.03
N LYS A 188 -23.98 7.19 -14.52
CA LYS A 188 -23.45 8.32 -15.32
C LYS A 188 -21.91 8.32 -15.37
N ILE A 189 -21.27 7.84 -14.31
CA ILE A 189 -19.82 7.83 -14.08
C ILE A 189 -19.50 6.53 -13.33
N CYS A 190 -18.34 5.91 -13.59
CA CYS A 190 -17.99 4.66 -12.92
C CYS A 190 -17.67 4.88 -11.42
N LEU A 191 -17.87 3.84 -10.61
CA LEU A 191 -17.58 3.86 -9.17
C LEU A 191 -16.16 4.38 -8.85
N LEU A 192 -15.14 3.98 -9.62
CA LEU A 192 -13.76 4.43 -9.41
C LEU A 192 -13.60 5.95 -9.58
N CYS A 193 -14.22 6.52 -10.62
CA CYS A 193 -14.19 7.96 -10.85
C CYS A 193 -15.05 8.72 -9.83
N GLN A 194 -16.16 8.14 -9.37
CA GLN A 194 -16.95 8.71 -8.27
C GLN A 194 -16.15 8.75 -6.96
N LEU A 195 -15.47 7.64 -6.62
CA LEU A 195 -14.59 7.57 -5.46
C LEU A 195 -13.42 8.55 -5.57
N LYS A 196 -12.83 8.69 -6.76
CA LYS A 196 -11.76 9.67 -7.01
C LYS A 196 -12.24 11.10 -6.76
N LYS A 197 -13.38 11.50 -7.34
CA LYS A 197 -14.01 12.81 -7.07
C LYS A 197 -14.31 13.02 -5.60
N ARG A 198 -14.85 12.01 -4.91
CA ARG A 198 -15.10 12.06 -3.46
C ARG A 198 -13.79 12.28 -2.68
N SER A 199 -12.71 11.60 -3.07
CA SER A 199 -11.39 11.78 -2.46
C SER A 199 -10.83 13.19 -2.68
N GLU A 200 -11.02 13.76 -3.87
CA GLU A 200 -10.62 15.13 -4.19
C GLU A 200 -11.37 16.14 -3.31
N TYR A 201 -12.69 15.98 -3.15
CA TYR A 201 -13.49 16.81 -2.23
C TYR A 201 -13.03 16.68 -0.78
N LYS A 202 -12.80 15.45 -0.29
CA LYS A 202 -12.26 15.24 1.06
C LYS A 202 -10.90 15.91 1.25
N SER A 203 -10.02 15.81 0.25
CA SER A 203 -8.69 16.43 0.31
C SER A 203 -8.78 17.95 0.37
N ALA A 204 -9.65 18.57 -0.43
CA ALA A 204 -9.85 20.01 -0.42
C ALA A 204 -10.36 20.50 0.95
N ILE A 205 -11.39 19.84 1.49
CA ILE A 205 -11.93 20.16 2.82
C ILE A 205 -10.86 19.95 3.90
N ARG A 206 -10.07 18.86 3.81
CA ARG A 206 -9.00 18.57 4.77
C ARG A 206 -7.93 19.66 4.76
N GLN A 207 -7.53 20.14 3.59
CA GLN A 207 -6.55 21.23 3.49
C GLN A 207 -7.06 22.50 4.16
N CYS A 208 -8.32 22.89 3.92
CA CYS A 208 -8.94 24.02 4.62
C CYS A 208 -8.94 23.83 6.13
N LEU A 209 -9.39 22.67 6.61
CA LEU A 209 -9.45 22.38 8.05
C LEU A 209 -8.08 22.24 8.71
N GLN A 210 -7.04 21.83 7.99
CA GLN A 210 -5.67 21.81 8.51
C GLN A 210 -5.10 23.22 8.70
N LEU A 211 -5.48 24.17 7.85
CA LEU A 211 -5.09 25.57 7.99
C LEU A 211 -5.94 26.29 9.06
N MET A 212 -7.23 25.96 9.14
CA MET A 212 -8.19 26.57 10.07
C MET A 212 -9.02 25.50 10.81
N PRO A 213 -8.46 24.85 11.85
CA PRO A 213 -9.14 23.77 12.58
C PRO A 213 -10.39 24.19 13.36
N TRP A 214 -10.47 25.47 13.73
CA TRP A 214 -11.57 26.05 14.52
C TRP A 214 -12.82 26.32 13.70
N LEU A 215 -12.71 26.37 12.37
CA LEU A 215 -13.77 26.76 11.46
C LEU A 215 -15.00 25.87 11.63
N SER A 216 -16.15 26.47 11.97
CA SER A 216 -17.42 25.75 12.11
C SER A 216 -18.02 25.37 10.74
N LEU A 217 -19.08 24.56 10.72
CA LEU A 217 -19.76 24.23 9.46
C LEU A 217 -20.37 25.49 8.83
N ASP A 218 -20.95 26.38 9.63
CA ASP A 218 -21.64 27.57 9.15
C ASP A 218 -20.64 28.57 8.58
N GLU A 219 -19.53 28.81 9.30
CA GLU A 219 -18.43 29.67 8.80
C GLU A 219 -17.78 29.08 7.54
N PHE A 220 -17.66 27.75 7.44
CA PHE A 220 -17.13 27.09 6.24
C PHE A 220 -18.01 27.32 5.00
N VAL A 221 -19.32 27.40 5.19
CA VAL A 221 -20.29 27.71 4.13
C VAL A 221 -20.26 29.21 3.79
N GLU A 222 -20.26 30.09 4.79
CA GLU A 222 -20.23 31.55 4.61
C GLU A 222 -18.96 32.02 3.88
N GLN A 223 -17.80 31.42 4.19
CA GLN A 223 -16.52 31.73 3.55
C GLN A 223 -16.38 31.08 2.16
N GLY A 224 -17.36 30.31 1.70
CA GLY A 224 -17.38 29.75 0.35
C GLY A 224 -16.34 28.65 0.10
N HIS A 225 -15.91 27.93 1.14
CA HIS A 225 -14.92 26.84 1.03
C HIS A 225 -15.52 25.53 0.46
N ILE A 226 -16.77 25.54 0.01
CA ILE A 226 -17.45 24.37 -0.54
C ILE A 226 -16.82 23.99 -1.90
N PRO A 227 -16.36 22.73 -2.07
CA PRO A 227 -15.91 22.25 -3.37
C PRO A 227 -17.02 22.33 -4.43
N LYS A 228 -16.70 22.88 -5.61
CA LYS A 228 -17.66 23.06 -6.71
C LYS A 228 -18.33 21.74 -7.11
N GLY A 229 -19.66 21.71 -7.14
CA GLY A 229 -20.44 20.53 -7.54
C GLY A 229 -20.55 19.45 -6.46
N CYS A 230 -20.37 19.81 -5.18
CA CYS A 230 -20.54 18.92 -4.05
C CYS A 230 -21.92 19.11 -3.41
N GLU A 231 -22.83 18.16 -3.62
CA GLU A 231 -24.18 18.18 -2.99
C GLU A 231 -24.12 17.77 -1.51
N ASN A 232 -23.30 16.76 -1.16
CA ASN A 232 -23.18 16.23 0.20
C ASN A 232 -22.03 16.85 1.01
N TYR A 233 -21.81 18.17 0.88
CA TYR A 233 -20.69 18.85 1.53
C TYR A 233 -20.76 18.78 3.07
N ILE A 234 -21.97 18.78 3.65
CA ILE A 234 -22.20 18.69 5.11
C ILE A 234 -21.66 17.37 5.68
N GLU A 235 -22.01 16.25 5.05
CA GLU A 235 -21.56 14.92 5.47
C GLU A 235 -20.05 14.77 5.33
N LEU A 236 -19.51 15.25 4.20
CA LEU A 236 -18.08 15.22 3.93
C LEU A 236 -17.29 16.07 4.93
N TYR A 237 -17.76 17.26 5.27
CA TYR A 237 -17.15 18.10 6.30
C TYR A 237 -17.09 17.38 7.64
N ARG A 238 -18.22 16.81 8.10
CA ARG A 238 -18.29 16.09 9.38
C ARG A 238 -17.38 14.87 9.40
N GLU A 239 -17.31 14.14 8.29
CA GLU A 239 -16.44 12.98 8.13
C GLU A 239 -14.96 13.40 8.19
N VAL A 240 -14.54 14.39 7.40
CA VAL A 240 -13.15 14.86 7.38
C VAL A 240 -12.73 15.42 8.74
N ARG A 241 -13.59 16.19 9.41
CA ARG A 241 -13.30 16.70 10.75
C ARG A 241 -13.09 15.57 11.75
N ARG A 242 -13.95 14.55 11.71
CA ARG A 242 -13.83 13.36 12.55
C ARG A 242 -12.53 12.60 12.28
N ASP A 243 -12.18 12.42 11.00
CA ASP A 243 -10.93 11.78 10.61
C ASP A 243 -9.71 12.53 11.16
N CYS A 244 -9.71 13.87 11.10
CA CYS A 244 -8.65 14.69 11.69
C CYS A 244 -8.55 14.50 13.21
N ILE A 245 -9.68 14.54 13.93
CA ILE A 245 -9.72 14.30 15.37
C ILE A 245 -9.13 12.93 15.72
N TYR A 246 -9.55 11.87 15.02
CA TYR A 246 -9.05 10.52 15.27
C TYR A 246 -7.57 10.36 14.95
N HIS A 247 -7.09 11.01 13.89
CA HIS A 247 -5.66 11.03 13.57
C HIS A 247 -4.81 11.61 14.70
N TYR A 248 -5.18 12.77 15.26
CA TYR A 248 -4.44 13.35 16.39
C TYR A 248 -4.64 12.56 17.69
N MET A 249 -5.83 12.01 17.94
CA MET A 249 -6.06 11.11 19.07
C MET A 249 -5.19 9.84 19.00
N GLU A 250 -4.99 9.29 17.80
CA GLU A 250 -4.13 8.13 17.58
C GLU A 250 -2.66 8.45 17.88
N LYS A 251 -2.18 9.63 17.48
CA LYS A 251 -0.82 10.09 17.84
C LYS A 251 -0.61 10.18 19.36
N ILE A 252 -1.58 10.74 20.08
CA ILE A 252 -1.58 10.80 21.55
C ILE A 252 -1.61 9.38 22.14
N TYR A 253 -2.42 8.49 21.57
CA TYR A 253 -2.47 7.10 22.02
C TYR A 253 -1.13 6.37 21.86
N LEU A 254 -0.40 6.67 20.79
CA LEU A 254 0.92 6.10 20.52
C LEU A 254 2.06 6.83 21.27
N ASN A 255 1.76 7.90 22.00
CA ASN A 255 2.73 8.77 22.69
C ASN A 255 3.80 9.35 21.73
N VAL A 256 3.39 9.69 20.50
CA VAL A 256 4.24 10.34 19.48
C VAL A 256 3.75 11.75 19.14
N ASP A 257 2.87 12.31 19.98
CA ASP A 257 2.29 13.64 19.84
C ASP A 257 3.30 14.76 20.10
N THR A 258 3.22 15.83 19.31
CA THR A 258 3.91 17.10 19.54
C THR A 258 2.99 18.12 20.23
N LEU A 259 3.55 19.24 20.70
CA LEU A 259 2.75 20.36 21.21
C LEU A 259 1.78 20.91 20.14
N GLU A 260 2.22 20.94 18.88
CA GLU A 260 1.38 21.34 17.74
C GLU A 260 0.23 20.36 17.55
N ASP A 261 0.48 19.05 17.57
CA ASP A 261 -0.57 18.03 17.45
C ASP A 261 -1.62 18.15 18.55
N ASN A 262 -1.17 18.47 19.78
CA ASN A 262 -2.01 18.70 20.94
C ASN A 262 -2.87 19.96 20.79
N MET A 263 -2.30 21.05 20.27
CA MET A 263 -3.02 22.27 19.94
C MET A 263 -4.06 22.02 18.83
N MET A 264 -3.67 21.33 17.76
CA MET A 264 -4.56 20.98 16.65
C MET A 264 -5.76 20.18 17.13
N LEU A 265 -5.53 19.16 17.97
CA LEU A 265 -6.62 18.38 18.55
C LEU A 265 -7.56 19.25 19.40
N ALA A 266 -7.00 20.14 20.23
CA ALA A 266 -7.80 21.03 21.07
C ALA A 266 -8.71 21.92 20.21
N LEU A 267 -8.17 22.57 19.16
CA LEU A 267 -8.92 23.41 18.23
C LEU A 267 -10.01 22.61 17.48
N PHE A 268 -9.71 21.37 17.08
CA PHE A 268 -10.71 20.51 16.44
C PHE A 268 -11.84 20.07 17.37
N ILE A 269 -11.61 19.99 18.69
CA ILE A 269 -12.65 19.62 19.65
C ILE A 269 -13.48 20.84 20.07
N THR A 270 -12.82 21.96 20.39
CA THR A 270 -13.50 23.13 20.97
C THR A 270 -14.15 24.03 19.94
N GLN A 271 -13.68 24.04 18.68
CA GLN A 271 -14.10 25.02 17.67
C GLN A 271 -13.85 26.48 18.09
N SER A 272 -13.01 26.71 19.10
CA SER A 272 -12.62 28.05 19.53
C SER A 272 -11.42 28.53 18.72
N LYS A 273 -11.30 29.85 18.54
CA LYS A 273 -10.20 30.41 17.78
C LYS A 273 -8.88 30.28 18.55
N PRO A 274 -7.71 30.26 17.89
CA PRO A 274 -6.43 30.02 18.55
C PRO A 274 -6.12 30.99 19.69
N TYR A 275 -6.57 32.24 19.59
CA TYR A 275 -6.35 33.25 20.62
C TYR A 275 -7.25 33.10 21.86
N GLU A 276 -8.28 32.25 21.81
CA GLU A 276 -9.22 32.03 22.91
C GLU A 276 -8.82 30.85 23.80
N ILE A 277 -7.83 30.05 23.36
CA ILE A 277 -7.40 28.85 24.05
C ILE A 277 -6.06 29.11 24.74
N THR A 278 -6.00 28.81 26.04
CA THR A 278 -4.75 28.88 26.81
C THR A 278 -3.99 27.55 26.76
N ASP A 279 -2.67 27.62 26.85
CA ASP A 279 -1.79 26.44 26.85
C ASP A 279 -2.14 25.46 28.01
N GLU A 280 -2.48 26.00 29.18
CA GLU A 280 -2.93 25.20 30.33
C GLU A 280 -4.21 24.40 30.03
N PHE A 281 -5.12 24.96 29.23
CA PHE A 281 -6.33 24.27 28.81
C PHE A 281 -5.99 23.10 27.88
N ILE A 282 -5.08 23.31 26.92
CA ILE A 282 -4.62 22.27 25.97
C ILE A 282 -3.97 21.12 26.73
N GLU A 283 -3.09 21.42 27.68
CA GLU A 283 -2.45 20.40 28.52
C GLU A 283 -3.48 19.60 29.32
N ARG A 284 -4.46 20.27 29.94
CA ARG A 284 -5.48 19.60 30.73
C ARG A 284 -6.38 18.72 29.87
N LEU A 285 -6.71 19.14 28.65
CA LEU A 285 -7.51 18.38 27.71
C LEU A 285 -6.76 17.13 27.25
N THR A 286 -5.51 17.27 26.84
CA THR A 286 -4.65 16.17 26.34
C THR A 286 -4.26 15.20 27.45
N LYS A 287 -3.99 15.68 28.68
CA LYS A 287 -3.75 14.84 29.87
C LYS A 287 -4.87 13.82 30.11
N LYS A 288 -6.14 14.15 29.83
CA LYS A 288 -7.26 13.20 29.96
C LYS A 288 -7.11 12.00 29.01
N TYR A 289 -6.67 12.24 27.78
CA TYR A 289 -6.46 11.19 26.77
C TYR A 289 -5.20 10.36 27.06
N HIS A 290 -4.13 11.01 27.55
CA HIS A 290 -2.91 10.34 28.04
C HIS A 290 -3.18 9.42 29.26
N MET A 291 -3.94 9.88 30.26
CA MET A 291 -4.24 9.07 31.46
C MET A 291 -5.09 7.82 31.16
N ARG A 292 -6.03 7.92 30.21
CA ARG A 292 -6.87 6.79 29.80
C ARG A 292 -6.03 5.68 29.13
N ASN A 293 -4.95 6.06 28.44
CA ASN A 293 -3.97 5.14 27.87
C ASN A 293 -3.19 4.38 28.95
N ASN A 294 -2.62 5.08 29.94
CA ASN A 294 -1.85 4.45 31.02
C ASN A 294 -2.68 3.45 31.85
N LYS A 295 -3.95 3.76 32.14
CA LYS A 295 -4.87 2.83 32.81
C LYS A 295 -5.15 1.57 31.96
N ASN A 296 -5.28 1.71 30.63
CA ASN A 296 -5.52 0.58 29.73
C ASN A 296 -4.26 -0.27 29.49
N LYS A 297 -3.06 0.33 29.44
CA LYS A 297 -1.79 -0.41 29.40
C LYS A 297 -1.56 -1.22 30.68
N ASN A 298 -1.91 -0.68 31.85
CA ASN A 298 -1.80 -1.40 33.13
C ASN A 298 -2.83 -2.53 33.28
N LYS A 299 -4.02 -2.40 32.67
CA LYS A 299 -5.01 -3.50 32.63
C LYS A 299 -4.66 -4.63 31.67
N LYS A 300 -3.89 -4.38 30.60
CA LYS A 300 -3.43 -5.43 29.66
C LYS A 300 -2.16 -6.17 30.12
N LYS A 301 -1.50 -5.69 31.18
CA LYS A 301 -0.31 -6.31 31.78
C LYS A 301 -0.61 -7.15 33.03
N ARG A 302 -1.86 -7.18 33.48
CA ARG A 302 -2.39 -8.12 34.48
C ARG A 302 -3.17 -9.20 33.77
#